data_AF-A0A5D0I2J5-F1
#
_entry.id   AF-A0A5D0I2J5-F1
#
_cell.length_a   1.000
_cell.length_b   1.000
_cell.length_c   1.000
_cell.angle_alpha   90.00
_cell.angle_beta   90.00
_cell.angle_gamma   90.00
#
_symmetry.space_group_name_H-M   'P 1'
#
loop_
_entity.id
_entity.type
_entity.pdbx_description
1 polymer ?
#
loop_
_entity_poly.entity_id
_entity_poly.type
_entity_poly.pdbx_seq_one_letter_code
_entity_poly.pdbx_strand_id
1 'polypeptide(L)'
;MIPTYTNVHLRFKLNNYHYSFEDLMEVAYSFTKEGVPYQRELGVFLLDWLDNKDYIEVQTSGSTGKPKKLQIKKQAMVNSAIATGDFFNLTPGKKLLNCLPSNFIAGKMMIVRAIILGLELDMVEPSVAPRIDLKKDYDFCAFTPMQLKNFAQHLK
;
A
#
# COMPACT_ATOMS: atom_id res chain seq x y z
N MET A 1 6.10 7.41 21.24
CA MET A 1 7.24 7.58 20.31
C MET A 1 6.68 7.60 18.91
N ILE A 2 7.11 8.54 18.05
CA ILE A 2 6.69 8.56 16.63
C ILE A 2 7.36 7.36 15.94
N PRO A 3 6.62 6.50 15.23
CA PRO A 3 7.22 5.35 14.53
C PRO A 3 8.19 5.83 13.45
N THR A 4 9.20 5.00 13.16
CA THR A 4 10.15 5.19 12.07
C THR A 4 9.83 4.25 10.92
N TYR A 5 10.36 4.55 9.74
CA TYR A 5 10.15 3.72 8.53
C TYR A 5 10.76 2.31 8.62
N THR A 6 11.56 2.05 9.65
CA THR A 6 12.11 0.73 9.99
C THR A 6 11.18 -0.12 10.85
N ASN A 7 10.02 0.42 11.26
CA ASN A 7 9.04 -0.33 12.04
C ASN A 7 8.01 -1.02 11.13
N VAL A 8 7.65 -2.25 11.50
CA VAL A 8 6.42 -2.92 11.06
C VAL A 8 5.54 -3.08 12.29
N HIS A 9 4.30 -2.59 12.24
CA HIS A 9 3.41 -2.65 13.39
C HIS A 9 2.99 -4.11 13.68
N LEU A 10 2.99 -4.52 14.94
CA LEU A 10 2.66 -5.90 15.41
C LEU A 10 1.25 -6.40 15.08
N ARG A 11 0.40 -5.56 14.49
CA ARG A 11 -0.99 -5.87 14.10
C ARG A 11 -1.19 -5.80 12.60
N PHE A 12 -0.16 -5.40 11.86
CA PHE A 12 -0.20 -5.34 10.41
C PHE A 12 -0.48 -6.74 9.86
N LYS A 13 -1.44 -6.82 8.95
CA LYS A 13 -1.65 -8.01 8.15
C LYS A 13 -1.60 -7.67 6.67
N LEU A 14 -1.07 -8.58 5.88
CA LEU A 14 -1.18 -8.57 4.43
C LEU A 14 -1.92 -9.84 3.99
N ASN A 15 -3.06 -9.68 3.33
CA ASN A 15 -3.95 -10.77 2.91
C ASN A 15 -4.28 -11.76 4.04
N ASN A 16 -4.57 -11.24 5.24
CA ASN A 16 -4.89 -11.97 6.48
C ASN A 16 -3.72 -12.65 7.22
N TYR A 17 -2.49 -12.52 6.74
CA TYR A 17 -1.30 -13.04 7.42
C TYR A 17 -0.55 -11.92 8.14
N HIS A 18 -0.11 -12.19 9.36
CA HIS A 18 0.80 -11.31 10.10
C HIS A 18 2.23 -11.53 9.62
N TYR A 19 3.02 -10.45 9.59
CA TYR A 19 4.42 -10.50 9.18
C TYR A 19 5.27 -9.67 10.13
N SER A 20 6.37 -10.26 10.63
CA SER A 20 7.47 -9.46 11.21
C SER A 20 8.17 -8.67 10.11
N PHE A 21 9.15 -7.84 10.48
CA PHE A 21 10.00 -7.18 9.51
C PHE A 21 10.77 -8.20 8.64
N GLU A 22 11.33 -9.24 9.27
CA GLU A 22 12.07 -10.31 8.62
C GLU A 22 11.16 -11.14 7.70
N ASP A 23 9.97 -11.54 8.18
CA ASP A 23 9.01 -12.30 7.37
C ASP A 23 8.58 -11.49 6.13
N LEU A 24 8.38 -10.18 6.29
CA LEU A 24 7.96 -9.31 5.20
C LEU A 24 9.06 -9.15 4.14
N MET A 25 10.33 -9.22 4.53
CA MET A 25 11.46 -9.25 3.59
C MET A 25 11.45 -10.55 2.77
N GLU A 26 11.19 -11.71 3.38
CA GLU A 26 11.07 -12.98 2.65
C GLU A 26 9.90 -12.96 1.66
N VAL A 27 8.74 -12.44 2.08
CA VAL A 27 7.58 -12.23 1.21
C VAL A 27 7.94 -11.30 0.05
N ALA A 28 8.67 -10.21 0.30
CA ALA A 28 9.09 -9.28 -0.73
C ALA A 28 9.94 -9.99 -1.80
N TYR A 29 10.92 -10.81 -1.38
CA TYR A 29 11.73 -11.61 -2.30
C TYR A 29 10.91 -12.63 -3.11
N SER A 30 10.00 -13.36 -2.45
CA SER A 30 9.14 -14.35 -3.11
C SER A 30 8.23 -13.67 -4.15
N PHE A 31 7.57 -12.58 -3.78
CA PHE A 31 6.71 -11.83 -4.69
C PHE A 31 7.46 -11.25 -5.88
N THR A 32 8.67 -10.71 -5.68
CA THR A 32 9.49 -10.20 -6.78
C THR A 32 9.86 -11.29 -7.79
N LYS A 33 10.17 -12.52 -7.32
CA LYS A 33 10.62 -13.61 -8.20
C LYS A 33 9.49 -14.42 -8.82
N GLU A 34 8.47 -14.74 -8.03
CA GLU A 34 7.49 -15.78 -8.35
C GLU A 34 6.04 -15.27 -8.39
N GLY A 35 5.80 -14.04 -7.91
CA GLY A 35 4.46 -13.46 -7.87
C GLY A 35 3.86 -13.25 -9.26
N VAL A 36 2.54 -13.08 -9.32
CA VAL A 36 1.86 -12.56 -10.53
C VAL A 36 2.19 -11.06 -10.72
N PRO A 37 1.92 -10.43 -11.88
CA PRO A 37 2.44 -9.09 -12.20
C PRO A 37 2.26 -8.02 -11.10
N TYR A 38 1.06 -7.85 -10.54
CA TYR A 38 0.83 -6.86 -9.48
C TYR A 38 1.52 -7.21 -8.15
N GLN A 39 1.70 -8.52 -7.86
CA GLN A 39 2.46 -8.96 -6.69
C GLN A 39 3.94 -8.68 -6.87
N ARG A 40 4.50 -8.84 -8.09
CA ARG A 40 5.89 -8.46 -8.37
C ARG A 40 6.13 -6.99 -8.09
N GLU A 41 5.21 -6.11 -8.49
CA GLU A 41 5.29 -4.68 -8.19
C GLU A 41 5.22 -4.39 -6.68
N LEU A 42 4.39 -5.13 -5.94
CA LEU A 42 4.36 -5.07 -4.48
C LEU A 42 5.69 -5.53 -3.88
N GLY A 43 6.23 -6.68 -4.33
CA GLY A 43 7.50 -7.22 -3.85
C GLY A 43 8.65 -6.25 -4.07
N VAL A 44 8.77 -5.68 -5.27
CA VAL A 44 9.77 -4.65 -5.58
C VAL A 44 9.62 -3.45 -4.64
N PHE A 45 8.40 -2.97 -4.41
CA PHE A 45 8.18 -1.88 -3.48
C PHE A 45 8.53 -2.24 -2.03
N LEU A 46 8.19 -3.44 -1.57
CA LEU A 46 8.52 -3.89 -0.21
C LEU A 46 10.05 -4.01 -0.02
N LEU A 47 10.78 -4.50 -1.02
CA LEU A 47 12.24 -4.52 -1.00
C LEU A 47 12.80 -3.09 -0.87
N ASP A 48 12.29 -2.14 -1.66
CA ASP A 48 12.69 -0.73 -1.55
C ASP A 48 12.30 -0.11 -0.19
N TRP A 49 11.14 -0.47 0.35
CA TRP A 49 10.65 0.06 1.63
C TRP A 49 11.49 -0.45 2.82
N LEU A 50 11.85 -1.73 2.80
CA LEU A 50 12.57 -2.40 3.87
C LEU A 50 14.11 -2.28 3.75
N ASP A 51 14.62 -1.70 2.65
CA ASP A 51 16.06 -1.45 2.53
C ASP A 51 16.56 -0.37 3.50
N ASN A 52 17.89 -0.20 3.52
CA ASN A 52 18.58 0.76 4.39
C ASN A 52 18.53 2.22 3.90
N LYS A 53 17.99 2.51 2.72
CA LYS A 53 17.89 3.88 2.22
C LYS A 53 16.80 4.63 2.98
N ASP A 54 17.01 5.92 3.19
CA ASP A 54 16.03 6.79 3.84
C ASP A 54 14.97 7.36 2.88
N TYR A 55 14.97 6.90 1.62
CA TYR A 55 14.09 7.36 0.55
C TYR A 55 13.59 6.20 -0.32
N ILE A 56 12.51 6.43 -1.06
CA ILE A 56 12.06 5.60 -2.17
C ILE A 56 12.09 6.39 -3.48
N GLU A 57 12.35 5.72 -4.60
CA GLU A 57 12.14 6.30 -5.92
C GLU A 57 10.68 6.13 -6.34
N VAL A 58 10.05 7.23 -6.75
CA VAL A 58 8.71 7.20 -7.32
C VAL A 58 8.71 7.77 -8.71
N GLN A 59 7.92 7.15 -9.59
CA GLN A 59 7.62 7.70 -10.89
C GLN A 59 6.32 8.50 -10.79
N THR A 60 6.36 9.73 -11.25
CA THR A 60 5.16 10.53 -11.46
C THR A 60 4.82 10.50 -12.94
N SER A 61 3.53 10.37 -13.27
CA SER A 61 3.06 10.33 -14.65
C SER A 61 3.39 11.61 -15.43
N GLY A 62 3.71 12.71 -14.74
CA GLY A 62 4.16 13.97 -15.31
C GLY A 62 3.12 14.56 -16.26
N SER A 63 2.45 15.66 -15.89
CA SER A 63 1.52 16.36 -16.80
C SER A 63 2.15 16.76 -18.15
N THR A 64 3.49 16.80 -18.22
CA THR A 64 4.30 17.14 -19.40
C THR A 64 4.82 15.93 -20.19
N GLY A 65 4.33 14.71 -19.94
CA GLY A 65 4.56 13.51 -20.76
C GLY A 65 5.90 12.78 -20.59
N LYS A 66 6.88 13.37 -19.88
CA LYS A 66 8.13 12.67 -19.49
C LYS A 66 8.08 12.30 -18.02
N PRO A 67 8.07 11.00 -17.66
CA PRO A 67 8.13 10.57 -16.27
C PRO A 67 9.36 11.14 -15.58
N LYS A 68 9.15 11.86 -14.48
CA LYS A 68 10.24 12.31 -13.60
C LYS A 68 10.36 11.34 -12.44
N LYS A 69 11.58 10.84 -12.21
CA LYS A 69 11.93 10.15 -10.97
C LYS A 69 12.05 11.18 -9.85
N LEU A 70 11.34 10.97 -8.77
CA LEU A 70 11.41 11.76 -7.55
C LEU A 70 11.85 10.84 -6.41
N GLN A 71 12.73 11.34 -5.55
CA GLN A 71 13.05 10.68 -4.28
C GLN A 71 12.16 11.25 -3.19
N ILE A 72 11.43 10.37 -2.50
CA ILE A 72 10.60 10.74 -1.35
C ILE A 72 11.20 10.10 -0.11
N LYS A 73 11.45 10.90 0.93
CA LYS A 73 11.95 10.40 2.22
C LYS A 73 10.93 9.45 2.84
N LYS A 74 11.35 8.26 3.25
CA LYS A 74 10.47 7.26 3.88
C LYS A 74 9.80 7.80 5.14
N GLN A 75 10.52 8.57 5.96
CA GLN A 75 9.93 9.21 7.13
C GLN A 75 8.81 10.22 6.79
N ALA A 76 8.88 10.90 5.64
CA ALA A 76 7.79 11.76 5.19
C ALA A 76 6.53 10.94 4.85
N MET A 77 6.69 9.73 4.30
CA MET A 77 5.59 8.80 4.07
C MET A 77 5.00 8.27 5.37
N VAL A 78 5.84 8.00 6.39
CA VAL A 78 5.39 7.63 7.74
C VAL A 78 4.53 8.75 8.33
N ASN A 79 5.01 9.99 8.28
CA ASN A 79 4.25 11.15 8.79
C ASN A 79 2.93 11.33 8.02
N SER A 80 2.92 11.12 6.70
CA SER A 80 1.71 11.15 5.89
C SER A 80 0.73 10.00 6.23
N ALA A 81 1.24 8.81 6.56
CA ALA A 81 0.43 7.71 7.04
C ALA A 81 -0.25 8.05 8.37
N ILE A 82 0.50 8.59 9.34
CA ILE A 82 -0.03 9.04 10.64
C ILE A 82 -1.13 10.09 10.44
N ALA A 83 -0.86 11.14 9.65
CA ALA A 83 -1.85 12.18 9.38
C ALA A 83 -3.12 11.62 8.70
N THR A 84 -2.98 10.65 7.79
CA THR A 84 -4.13 9.97 7.19
C THR A 84 -4.90 9.16 8.23
N GLY A 85 -4.20 8.45 9.11
CA GLY A 85 -4.78 7.67 10.18
C GLY A 85 -5.56 8.51 11.16
N ASP A 86 -5.02 9.64 11.59
CA ASP A 86 -5.69 10.58 12.48
C ASP A 86 -6.95 11.18 11.83
N PHE A 87 -6.86 11.57 10.55
CA PHE A 87 -7.99 12.19 9.84
C PHE A 87 -9.16 11.23 9.61
N PHE A 88 -8.88 9.99 9.18
CA PHE A 88 -9.91 8.99 8.91
C PHE A 88 -10.19 8.06 10.09
N ASN A 89 -9.59 8.33 11.26
CA ASN A 89 -9.67 7.49 12.45
C ASN A 89 -9.29 6.01 12.15
N LEU A 90 -8.20 5.79 11.42
CA LEU A 90 -7.71 4.45 11.07
C LEU A 90 -6.89 3.87 12.23
N THR A 91 -7.57 3.15 13.11
CA THR A 91 -6.96 2.46 14.25
C THR A 91 -6.46 1.06 13.89
N PRO A 92 -5.46 0.52 14.61
CA PRO A 92 -4.93 -0.81 14.35
C PRO A 92 -6.02 -1.91 14.30
N GLY A 93 -5.92 -2.80 13.31
CA GLY A 93 -6.89 -3.85 13.03
C GLY A 93 -8.02 -3.46 12.08
N LYS A 94 -8.15 -2.19 11.69
CA LYS A 94 -9.07 -1.80 10.60
C LYS A 94 -8.61 -2.39 9.26
N LYS A 95 -9.59 -2.70 8.41
CA LYS A 95 -9.40 -3.38 7.13
C LYS A 95 -9.30 -2.38 5.98
N LEU A 96 -8.21 -2.48 5.23
CA LEU A 96 -7.94 -1.70 4.04
C LEU A 96 -8.03 -2.57 2.80
N LEU A 97 -8.71 -2.04 1.78
CA LEU A 97 -8.65 -2.58 0.43
C LEU A 97 -7.74 -1.70 -0.42
N ASN A 98 -6.71 -2.30 -1.02
CA ASN A 98 -5.89 -1.64 -2.02
C ASN A 98 -6.06 -2.28 -3.40
N CYS A 99 -6.72 -1.54 -4.30
CA CYS A 99 -6.84 -1.86 -5.73
C CYS A 99 -6.01 -0.91 -6.61
N LEU A 100 -5.07 -0.18 -6.01
CA LEU A 100 -4.19 0.74 -6.71
C LEU A 100 -2.85 0.07 -6.99
N PRO A 101 -2.25 0.33 -8.16
CA PRO A 101 -0.96 -0.25 -8.54
C PRO A 101 0.17 0.23 -7.63
N SER A 102 1.00 -0.71 -7.17
CA SER A 102 2.09 -0.49 -6.22
C SER A 102 3.30 0.22 -6.83
N ASN A 103 3.35 0.36 -8.17
CA ASN A 103 4.38 1.12 -8.87
C ASN A 103 4.14 2.66 -8.83
N PHE A 104 2.94 3.13 -8.47
CA PHE A 104 2.61 4.54 -8.28
C PHE A 104 2.47 4.92 -6.79
N ILE A 105 2.70 6.20 -6.47
CA ILE A 105 2.68 6.70 -5.08
C ILE A 105 1.36 6.41 -4.34
N ALA A 106 0.22 6.42 -5.04
CA ALA A 106 -1.08 6.18 -4.41
C ALA A 106 -1.20 4.75 -3.86
N GLY A 107 -0.77 3.73 -4.60
CA GLY A 107 -0.71 2.34 -4.12
C GLY A 107 0.35 2.15 -3.03
N LYS A 108 1.55 2.73 -3.22
CA LYS A 108 2.61 2.70 -2.20
C LYS A 108 2.15 3.24 -0.86
N MET A 109 1.41 4.36 -0.85
CA MET A 109 0.92 4.96 0.39
C MET A 109 -0.15 4.10 1.08
N MET A 110 -0.98 3.35 0.37
CA MET A 110 -1.91 2.39 1.00
C MET A 110 -1.15 1.31 1.76
N ILE A 111 -0.04 0.83 1.20
CA ILE A 111 0.81 -0.19 1.83
C ILE A 111 1.53 0.39 3.06
N VAL A 112 2.15 1.57 2.92
CA VAL A 112 2.82 2.24 4.06
C VAL A 112 1.85 2.52 5.20
N ARG A 113 0.63 3.01 4.90
CA ARG A 113 -0.42 3.21 5.91
C ARG A 113 -0.70 1.93 6.68
N ALA A 114 -0.86 0.81 5.97
CA ALA A 114 -1.15 -0.46 6.63
C ALA A 114 0.01 -0.94 7.53
N ILE A 115 1.24 -0.87 7.04
CA ILE A 115 2.44 -1.27 7.79
C ILE A 115 2.61 -0.43 9.07
N ILE A 116 2.49 0.90 8.95
CA ILE A 116 2.78 1.84 10.05
C ILE A 116 1.65 1.88 11.07
N LEU A 117 0.39 1.83 10.62
CA LEU A 117 -0.78 1.96 11.49
C LEU A 117 -1.31 0.60 11.99
N GLY A 118 -0.70 -0.51 11.59
CA GLY A 118 -1.12 -1.85 12.01
C GLY A 118 -2.49 -2.25 11.47
N LEU A 119 -2.74 -1.95 10.19
CA LEU A 119 -4.00 -2.23 9.51
C LEU A 119 -3.94 -3.59 8.81
N GLU A 120 -5.11 -4.13 8.49
CA GLU A 120 -5.25 -5.37 7.73
C GLU A 120 -5.44 -5.03 6.25
N LEU A 121 -4.40 -5.23 5.44
CA LEU A 121 -4.40 -4.88 4.02
C LEU A 121 -4.74 -6.08 3.16
N ASP A 122 -5.85 -6.00 2.42
CA ASP A 122 -6.14 -6.90 1.32
C ASP A 122 -5.72 -6.24 -0.01
N MET A 123 -4.85 -6.93 -0.75
CA MET A 123 -4.41 -6.53 -2.08
C MET A 123 -5.27 -7.20 -3.14
N VAL A 124 -5.79 -6.41 -4.07
CA VAL A 124 -6.47 -6.93 -5.27
C VAL A 124 -5.74 -6.47 -6.51
N GLU A 125 -5.84 -7.26 -7.58
CA GLU A 125 -5.24 -6.91 -8.87
C GLU A 125 -5.77 -5.54 -9.35
N PRO A 126 -4.89 -4.56 -9.58
CA PRO A 126 -5.29 -3.26 -10.09
C PRO A 126 -5.87 -3.39 -11.50
N SER A 127 -7.10 -2.95 -11.69
CA SER A 127 -7.72 -2.84 -13.01
C SER A 127 -8.73 -1.71 -13.02
N VAL A 128 -9.33 -1.39 -14.18
CA VAL A 128 -10.42 -0.40 -14.28
C VAL A 128 -11.68 -0.84 -13.53
N ALA A 129 -11.86 -2.14 -13.31
CA ALA A 129 -12.98 -2.75 -12.60
C ALA A 129 -12.41 -3.85 -11.68
N PRO A 130 -11.77 -3.47 -10.57
CA PRO A 130 -11.07 -4.42 -9.71
C PRO A 130 -12.06 -5.45 -9.13
N ARG A 131 -11.65 -6.71 -9.10
CA ARG A 131 -12.47 -7.80 -8.54
C ARG A 131 -12.39 -7.73 -7.02
N ILE A 132 -13.45 -7.21 -6.41
CA ILE A 132 -13.55 -7.00 -4.97
C ILE A 132 -14.58 -7.96 -4.40
N ASP A 133 -14.23 -8.62 -3.29
CA ASP A 133 -15.17 -9.46 -2.54
C ASP A 133 -16.15 -8.58 -1.76
N LEU A 134 -17.37 -8.44 -2.31
CA LEU A 134 -18.44 -7.64 -1.71
C LEU A 134 -19.04 -8.25 -0.44
N LYS A 135 -18.63 -9.46 -0.04
CA LYS A 135 -19.01 -10.06 1.25
C LYS A 135 -18.09 -9.62 2.39
N LYS A 136 -16.95 -9.01 2.09
CA LYS A 136 -16.02 -8.47 3.08
C LYS A 136 -16.32 -7.00 3.33
N ASP A 137 -16.40 -6.64 4.60
CA ASP A 137 -16.45 -5.24 5.02
C ASP A 137 -15.03 -4.67 5.12
N TYR A 138 -14.84 -3.50 4.53
CA TYR A 138 -13.59 -2.73 4.59
C TYR A 138 -13.87 -1.38 5.24
N ASP A 139 -12.98 -0.97 6.15
CA ASP A 139 -13.06 0.33 6.83
C ASP A 139 -12.56 1.48 5.93
N PHE A 140 -11.66 1.18 4.99
CA PHE A 140 -11.07 2.18 4.12
C PHE A 140 -10.62 1.58 2.79
N CYS A 141 -10.81 2.32 1.71
CA CYS A 141 -10.32 1.97 0.38
C CYS A 141 -9.97 3.23 -0.40
N ALA A 142 -9.10 3.09 -1.39
CA ALA A 142 -8.75 4.17 -2.30
C ALA A 142 -8.94 3.72 -3.75
N PHE A 143 -9.63 4.53 -4.52
CA PHE A 143 -9.92 4.30 -5.93
C PHE A 143 -9.43 5.47 -6.77
N THR A 144 -9.02 5.20 -8.01
CA THR A 144 -9.01 6.24 -9.04
C THR A 144 -10.45 6.62 -9.41
N PRO A 145 -10.70 7.82 -9.99
CA PRO A 145 -12.05 8.21 -10.41
C PRO A 145 -12.71 7.19 -11.36
N MET A 146 -11.93 6.59 -12.27
CA MET A 146 -12.44 5.58 -13.19
C MET A 146 -12.85 4.28 -12.47
N GLN A 147 -12.01 3.81 -11.54
CA GLN A 147 -12.34 2.62 -10.76
C GLN A 147 -13.57 2.86 -9.88
N LEU A 148 -13.67 4.03 -9.24
CA LEU A 148 -14.84 4.38 -8.44
C LEU A 148 -16.11 4.43 -9.30
N LYS A 149 -16.05 5.03 -10.50
CA LYS A 149 -17.19 5.07 -11.41
C LYS A 149 -17.71 3.67 -11.75
N ASN A 150 -16.81 2.73 -12.04
CA ASN A 150 -17.18 1.34 -12.36
C ASN A 150 -17.63 0.56 -11.13
N PHE A 151 -17.07 0.86 -9.96
CA PHE A 151 -17.43 0.20 -8.70
C PHE A 151 -18.74 0.73 -8.09
N ALA A 152 -19.08 1.99 -8.32
CA ALA A 152 -20.20 2.68 -7.67
C ALA A 152 -21.56 1.98 -7.85
N GLN A 153 -21.75 1.25 -8.96
CA GLN A 153 -22.96 0.44 -9.19
C GLN A 153 -23.16 -0.69 -8.17
N HIS A 154 -22.12 -1.05 -7.41
CA HIS A 154 -22.14 -2.08 -6.37
C HIS A 154 -22.27 -1.51 -4.95
N LEU A 155 -22.19 -0.19 -4.79
CA LEU A 155 -22.44 0.48 -3.50
C LEU A 155 -23.94 0.48 -3.23
N LYS A 156 -24.31 0.10 -2.00
CA LYS A 156 -25.71 0.14 -1.54
C LYS A 156 -26.07 1.51 -1.02
#